data_AF-A0A8S3R2R5-F1
#
_entry.id   AF-A0A8S3R2R5-F1
#
_cell.length_a   1.000
_cell.length_b   1.000
_cell.length_c   1.000
_cell.angle_alpha   90.00
_cell.angle_beta   90.00
_cell.angle_gamma   90.00
#
_symmetry.space_group_name_H-M   'P 1'
#
loop_
_entity.id
_entity.type
_entity.pdbx_description
1 polymer ?
#
loop_
_entity_poly.entity_id
_entity_poly.type
_entity_poly.pdbx_seq_one_letter_code
_entity_poly.pdbx_strand_id
1 'polypeptide(L)'
;MAINPTCKSFQKQVTDLQNRIKELFWKPSVENEVKRPPSNEKNVVYVQKDRKVPRFTGYNFQVEDWIEDVNTVLHAREMSRQERADFIYLQLEGSAKDEVKYRSHLVRQSPDQILEILQDAFGVKDNITKLQKNFSDRVQKPNESLREYSYVLI
;
A
#
# COMPACT_ATOMS: atom_id res chain seq x y z
N MET A 1 -32.83 -22.01 -47.32
CA MET A 1 -32.03 -21.36 -46.25
C MET A 1 -31.24 -22.46 -45.55
N ALA A 2 -30.00 -22.71 -45.98
CA ALA A 2 -29.15 -23.78 -45.43
C ALA A 2 -28.09 -23.14 -44.52
N ILE A 3 -28.19 -23.39 -43.21
CA ILE A 3 -27.21 -22.90 -42.22
C ILE A 3 -26.04 -23.88 -42.21
N ASN A 4 -24.85 -23.36 -42.53
CA ASN A 4 -23.61 -24.08 -42.79
C ASN A 4 -23.21 -25.07 -41.66
N PRO A 5 -22.81 -26.32 -42.01
CA PRO A 5 -22.40 -27.35 -41.06
C PRO A 5 -21.12 -26.99 -40.27
N THR A 6 -20.33 -26.02 -40.76
CA THR A 6 -19.11 -25.53 -40.12
C THR A 6 -19.38 -24.81 -38.80
N CYS A 7 -20.52 -24.13 -38.66
CA CYS A 7 -20.83 -23.31 -37.47
C CYS A 7 -21.07 -24.16 -36.21
N LYS A 8 -21.65 -25.37 -36.37
CA LYS A 8 -21.88 -26.30 -35.25
C LYS A 8 -20.58 -26.92 -34.73
N SER A 9 -19.60 -27.12 -35.60
CA SER A 9 -18.28 -27.64 -35.23
C SER A 9 -17.52 -26.66 -34.32
N PHE A 10 -17.54 -25.37 -34.67
CA PHE A 10 -16.91 -24.33 -33.85
C PHE A 10 -17.63 -24.13 -32.52
N GLN A 11 -18.96 -24.13 -32.50
CA GLN A 11 -19.72 -24.06 -31.24
C GLN A 11 -19.37 -25.22 -30.31
N LYS A 12 -19.26 -26.44 -30.84
CA LYS A 12 -18.87 -27.61 -30.05
C LYS A 12 -17.45 -27.48 -29.47
N GLN A 13 -16.50 -26.97 -30.24
CA GLN A 13 -15.14 -26.71 -29.76
C GLN A 13 -15.10 -25.64 -28.66
N VAL A 14 -15.88 -24.57 -28.79
CA VAL A 14 -15.96 -23.51 -27.77
C VAL A 14 -16.55 -24.04 -26.46
N THR A 15 -17.61 -24.85 -26.51
CA THR A 15 -18.19 -25.44 -25.30
C THR A 15 -17.23 -26.43 -24.63
N ASP A 16 -16.49 -27.21 -25.41
CA ASP A 16 -15.51 -28.17 -24.90
C ASP A 16 -14.35 -27.46 -24.17
N LEU A 17 -13.84 -26.36 -24.75
CA LEU A 17 -12.81 -25.53 -24.12
C LEU A 17 -13.33 -24.84 -22.85
N GLN A 18 -14.57 -24.35 -22.84
CA GLN A 18 -15.19 -23.77 -21.64
C GLN A 18 -15.33 -24.79 -20.51
N ASN A 19 -15.70 -26.04 -20.84
CA ASN A 19 -15.74 -27.12 -19.86
C ASN A 19 -14.34 -27.49 -19.35
N ARG A 20 -13.33 -27.50 -20.21
CA ARG A 20 -11.93 -27.75 -19.82
C ARG A 20 -11.41 -26.68 -18.84
N ILE A 21 -11.73 -25.41 -19.07
CA ILE A 21 -11.39 -24.31 -18.15
C ILE A 21 -12.10 -24.51 -16.81
N LYS A 22 -13.38 -24.93 -16.82
CA LYS A 22 -14.15 -25.21 -15.61
C LYS A 22 -13.56 -26.38 -14.79
N GLU A 23 -13.09 -27.44 -15.45
CA GLU A 23 -12.38 -28.57 -14.81
C GLU A 23 -11.01 -28.17 -14.24
N LEU A 24 -10.28 -27.29 -14.93
CA LEU A 24 -9.00 -26.78 -14.42
C LEU A 24 -9.17 -25.84 -13.23
N PHE A 25 -10.25 -25.05 -13.23
CA PHE A 25 -10.58 -24.10 -12.18
C PHE A 25 -11.25 -24.78 -10.97
N TRP A 26 -11.98 -25.88 -11.19
CA TRP A 26 -12.58 -26.69 -10.13
C TRP A 26 -11.74 -27.95 -9.86
N LYS A 27 -10.74 -27.81 -9.00
CA LYS A 27 -10.17 -28.96 -8.30
C LYS A 27 -10.81 -29.03 -6.91
N PRO A 28 -11.69 -30.01 -6.62
CA PRO A 28 -11.96 -30.36 -5.24
C PRO A 28 -10.65 -30.95 -4.68
N SER A 29 -10.09 -30.31 -3.64
CA SER A 29 -8.97 -30.88 -2.90
C SER A 29 -9.37 -32.25 -2.39
N VAL A 30 -8.89 -33.31 -3.04
CA VAL A 30 -9.06 -34.67 -2.58
C VAL A 30 -8.24 -34.80 -1.29
N GLU A 31 -8.98 -35.01 -0.21
CA GLU A 31 -8.47 -35.36 1.11
C GLU A 31 -7.52 -36.57 0.98
N ASN A 32 -6.25 -36.35 1.32
CA ASN A 32 -5.38 -37.46 1.69
C ASN A 32 -5.72 -37.82 3.15
N GLU A 33 -6.44 -38.92 3.35
CA GLU A 33 -6.58 -39.56 4.66
C GLU A 33 -5.21 -40.00 5.18
N VAL A 34 -4.57 -39.13 5.96
CA VAL A 34 -3.53 -39.53 6.91
C VAL A 34 -4.17 -39.42 8.29
N LYS A 35 -4.48 -40.57 8.91
CA LYS A 35 -4.94 -40.64 10.31
C LYS A 35 -3.89 -39.97 11.21
N ARG A 36 -4.12 -38.71 11.60
CA ARG A 36 -3.37 -38.00 12.65
C ARG A 36 -4.27 -37.83 13.88
N PRO A 37 -3.73 -38.00 15.10
CA PRO A 37 -4.50 -37.90 16.34
C PRO A 37 -5.04 -36.46 16.52
N PRO A 38 -6.10 -36.25 17.33
CA PRO A 38 -6.80 -34.97 17.36
C PRO A 38 -5.97 -33.92 18.08
N SER A 39 -5.17 -33.15 17.34
CA SER A 39 -4.57 -31.92 17.84
C SER A 39 -5.43 -30.74 17.37
N ASN A 40 -5.96 -29.99 18.35
CA ASN A 40 -6.65 -28.73 18.16
C ASN A 40 -5.72 -27.68 17.52
N GLU A 41 -5.48 -27.76 16.22
CA GLU A 41 -4.75 -26.73 15.49
C GLU A 41 -5.74 -25.89 14.70
N LYS A 42 -6.09 -24.76 15.30
CA LYS A 42 -6.82 -23.68 14.64
C LYS A 42 -6.02 -23.28 13.40
N ASN A 43 -6.62 -23.36 12.21
CA ASN A 43 -6.07 -22.77 11.00
C ASN A 43 -5.91 -21.26 11.22
N VAL A 44 -4.72 -20.81 11.63
CA VAL A 44 -4.40 -19.40 11.74
C VAL A 44 -4.04 -18.91 10.35
N VAL A 45 -5.03 -18.37 9.64
CA VAL A 45 -4.77 -17.54 8.47
C VAL A 45 -4.27 -16.19 8.99
N TYR A 46 -2.99 -15.90 8.77
CA TYR A 46 -2.44 -14.56 8.97
C TYR A 46 -2.99 -13.66 7.86
N VAL A 47 -4.16 -13.06 8.10
CA VAL A 47 -4.55 -11.87 7.36
C VAL A 47 -3.61 -10.78 7.82
N GLN A 48 -2.73 -10.29 6.94
CA GLN A 48 -1.95 -9.10 7.22
C GLN A 48 -2.96 -8.02 7.63
N LYS A 49 -2.91 -7.60 8.90
CA LYS A 49 -3.77 -6.52 9.39
C LYS A 49 -3.65 -5.39 8.40
N ASP A 50 -4.77 -4.91 7.87
CA ASP A 50 -4.83 -3.67 7.10
C ASP A 50 -3.93 -2.67 7.81
N ARG A 51 -2.77 -2.35 7.23
CA ARG A 51 -1.89 -1.32 7.76
C ARG A 51 -2.69 -0.03 7.62
N LYS A 52 -3.38 0.34 8.71
CA LYS A 52 -4.09 1.61 8.77
C LYS A 52 -3.01 2.68 8.73
N VAL A 53 -2.94 3.40 7.61
CA VAL A 53 -2.10 4.59 7.50
C VAL A 53 -2.39 5.46 8.71
N PRO A 54 -1.39 5.81 9.51
CA PRO A 54 -1.62 6.67 10.66
C PRO A 54 -2.09 8.04 10.19
N ARG A 55 -2.94 8.70 10.98
CA ARG A 55 -3.40 10.06 10.66
C ARG A 55 -2.21 11.01 10.71
N PHE A 56 -2.08 11.92 9.74
CA PHE A 56 -0.96 12.86 9.64
C PHE A 56 -1.39 14.26 10.05
N THR A 57 -0.70 14.83 11.03
CA THR A 57 -0.99 16.17 11.56
C THR A 57 -0.02 17.24 11.07
N GLY A 58 1.11 16.83 10.48
CA GLY A 58 2.20 17.71 10.05
C GLY A 58 3.45 17.63 10.94
N TYR A 59 3.34 17.15 12.18
CA TYR A 59 4.45 17.14 13.15
C TYR A 59 4.68 15.79 13.83
N ASN A 60 3.81 14.81 13.57
CA ASN A 60 3.81 13.54 14.26
C ASN A 60 4.78 12.50 13.66
N PHE A 61 5.04 12.59 12.35
CA PHE A 61 5.96 11.72 11.61
C PHE A 61 6.70 12.55 10.57
N GLN A 62 7.80 12.01 10.02
CA GLN A 62 8.39 12.56 8.80
C GLN A 62 7.36 12.40 7.67
N VAL A 63 7.19 13.45 6.87
CA VAL A 63 6.19 13.42 5.80
C VAL A 63 6.56 12.40 4.73
N GLU A 64 7.85 12.17 4.52
CA GLU A 64 8.40 11.20 3.57
C GLU A 64 7.99 9.77 3.95
N ASP A 65 8.21 9.37 5.21
CA ASP A 65 7.81 8.06 5.73
C ASP A 65 6.28 7.87 5.61
N TRP A 66 5.53 8.91 5.92
CA TRP A 66 4.07 8.86 5.83
C TRP A 66 3.57 8.74 4.38
N ILE A 67 4.20 9.47 3.45
CA ILE A 67 3.89 9.37 2.01
C ILE A 67 4.17 7.95 1.51
N GLU A 68 5.25 7.30 1.96
CA GLU A 68 5.55 5.91 1.61
C GLU A 68 4.47 4.94 2.11
N ASP A 69 4.03 5.09 3.35
CA ASP A 69 2.94 4.29 3.93
C ASP A 69 1.62 4.50 3.16
N VAL A 70 1.29 5.75 2.81
CA VAL A 70 0.13 6.08 1.97
C VAL A 70 0.23 5.40 0.62
N ASN A 71 1.36 5.55 -0.08
CA ASN A 71 1.58 4.95 -1.39
C ASN A 71 1.45 3.44 -1.34
N THR A 72 1.98 2.79 -0.29
CA THR A 72 1.81 1.34 -0.09
C THR A 72 0.34 0.94 -0.10
N VAL A 73 -0.54 1.69 0.57
CA VAL A 73 -1.98 1.41 0.59
C VAL A 73 -2.66 1.73 -0.74
N LEU A 74 -2.28 2.85 -1.38
CA LEU A 74 -2.81 3.23 -2.70
C LEU A 74 -2.41 2.24 -3.80
N HIS A 75 -1.28 1.56 -3.66
CA HIS A 75 -0.84 0.49 -4.56
C HIS A 75 -1.47 -0.86 -4.23
N ALA A 76 -1.72 -1.15 -2.95
CA ALA A 76 -2.37 -2.38 -2.52
C ALA A 76 -3.87 -2.44 -2.89
N ARG A 77 -4.52 -1.28 -3.02
CA ARG A 77 -5.95 -1.17 -3.32
C ARG A 77 -6.20 -0.49 -4.66
N GLU A 78 -6.98 -1.12 -5.53
CA GLU A 78 -7.50 -0.45 -6.72
C GLU A 78 -8.52 0.63 -6.31
N MET A 79 -8.18 1.89 -6.56
CA MET A 79 -8.99 3.08 -6.27
C MET A 79 -8.90 4.04 -7.45
N SER A 80 -10.02 4.66 -7.81
CA SER A 80 -10.04 5.75 -8.79
C SER A 80 -9.27 6.97 -8.29
N ARG A 81 -8.84 7.83 -9.21
CA ARG A 81 -8.05 9.02 -8.88
C ARG A 81 -8.72 9.91 -7.82
N GLN A 82 -10.04 10.06 -7.91
CA GLN A 82 -10.83 10.84 -6.96
C GLN A 82 -10.88 10.18 -5.58
N GLU A 83 -11.14 8.87 -5.53
CA GLU A 83 -11.16 8.12 -4.26
C GLU A 83 -9.79 8.12 -3.57
N ARG A 84 -8.69 8.12 -4.33
CA ARG A 84 -7.34 8.26 -3.78
C ARG A 84 -7.16 9.62 -3.11
N ALA A 85 -7.57 10.70 -3.76
CA ALA A 85 -7.49 12.05 -3.18
C ALA A 85 -8.35 12.16 -1.91
N ASP A 86 -9.57 11.63 -1.93
CA ASP A 86 -10.47 11.61 -0.78
C ASP A 86 -9.90 10.77 0.38
N PHE A 87 -9.26 9.64 0.06
CA PHE A 87 -8.58 8.80 1.05
C PHE A 87 -7.42 9.53 1.72
N ILE A 88 -6.54 10.16 0.93
CA ILE A 88 -5.42 10.95 1.46
C ILE A 88 -5.96 12.03 2.38
N TYR A 89 -6.97 12.80 1.94
CA TYR A 89 -7.57 13.86 2.75
C TYR A 89 -8.21 13.36 4.05
N LEU A 90 -8.78 12.15 4.05
CA LEU A 90 -9.33 11.52 5.26
C LEU A 90 -8.26 11.18 6.30
N GLN A 91 -7.05 10.86 5.84
CA GLN A 91 -5.91 10.57 6.73
C GLN A 91 -5.23 11.84 7.24
N LEU A 92 -5.57 13.02 6.73
CA LEU A 92 -5.04 14.30 7.22
C LEU A 92 -5.83 14.84 8.40
N GLU A 93 -5.11 15.41 9.37
CA GLU A 93 -5.66 16.11 10.53
C GLU A 93 -4.90 17.40 10.84
N GLY A 94 -5.51 18.28 11.64
CA GLY A 94 -4.90 19.51 12.12
C GLY A 94 -4.30 20.38 11.01
N SER A 95 -3.05 20.82 11.21
CA SER A 95 -2.32 21.72 10.32
C SER A 95 -2.20 21.16 8.90
N ALA A 96 -1.88 19.88 8.76
CA ALA A 96 -1.76 19.23 7.45
C ALA A 96 -3.09 19.23 6.67
N LYS A 97 -4.22 19.08 7.37
CA LYS A 97 -5.54 19.14 6.74
C LYS A 97 -5.89 20.55 6.31
N ASP A 98 -5.59 21.54 7.13
CA ASP A 98 -5.84 22.94 6.83
C ASP A 98 -5.02 23.40 5.61
N GLU A 99 -3.76 22.97 5.51
CA GLU A 99 -2.89 23.25 4.37
C GLU A 99 -3.49 22.82 3.04
N VAL A 100 -4.16 21.65 3.01
CA VAL A 100 -4.84 21.14 1.81
C VAL A 100 -6.22 21.79 1.61
N LYS A 101 -6.94 22.08 2.70
CA LYS A 101 -8.30 22.65 2.67
C LYS A 101 -8.36 24.02 1.98
N TYR A 102 -7.35 24.87 2.20
CA TYR A 102 -7.30 26.22 1.62
C TYR A 102 -6.81 26.26 0.16
N ARG A 103 -6.45 25.11 -0.44
CA ARG A 103 -6.00 25.03 -1.83
C ARG A 103 -7.18 24.98 -2.82
N SER A 104 -6.88 25.27 -4.08
CA SER A 104 -7.88 25.25 -5.15
C SER A 104 -8.50 23.86 -5.33
N HIS A 105 -9.72 23.79 -5.88
CA HIS A 105 -10.43 22.53 -6.02
C HIS A 105 -9.70 21.53 -6.93
N LEU A 106 -9.09 22.03 -8.01
CA LEU A 106 -8.29 21.21 -8.94
C LEU A 106 -7.12 20.51 -8.25
N VAL A 107 -6.48 21.20 -7.29
CA VAL A 107 -5.38 20.68 -6.50
C VAL A 107 -5.86 19.61 -5.51
N ARG A 108 -7.00 19.86 -4.86
CA ARG A 108 -7.61 18.91 -3.91
C ARG A 108 -8.15 17.63 -4.55
N GLN A 109 -8.34 17.59 -5.86
CA GLN A 109 -8.77 16.39 -6.59
C GLN A 109 -7.60 15.54 -7.12
N SER A 110 -6.39 16.08 -7.05
CA SER A 110 -5.20 15.45 -7.60
C SER A 110 -4.38 14.83 -6.47
N PRO A 111 -4.36 13.50 -6.31
CA PRO A 111 -3.62 12.85 -5.22
C PRO A 111 -2.14 13.24 -5.24
N ASP A 112 -1.53 13.31 -6.43
CA ASP A 112 -0.13 13.66 -6.61
C ASP A 112 0.19 15.08 -6.11
N GLN A 113 -0.71 16.04 -6.37
CA GLN A 113 -0.51 17.43 -5.96
C GLN A 113 -0.72 17.62 -4.45
N ILE A 114 -1.61 16.83 -3.85
CA ILE A 114 -1.77 16.84 -2.39
C ILE A 114 -0.47 16.37 -1.73
N LEU A 115 0.11 15.26 -2.21
CA LEU A 115 1.35 14.73 -1.65
C LEU A 115 2.53 15.70 -1.85
N GLU A 116 2.63 16.33 -3.02
CA GLU A 116 3.66 17.34 -3.31
C GLU A 116 3.55 18.55 -2.37
N ILE A 117 2.34 19.04 -2.10
CA ILE A 117 2.13 20.16 -1.17
C ILE A 117 2.51 19.77 0.26
N LEU A 118 2.15 18.57 0.69
CA LEU A 118 2.52 18.09 2.01
C LEU A 118 4.04 17.95 2.13
N GLN A 119 4.71 17.47 1.08
CA GLN A 119 6.16 17.39 1.03
C GLN A 119 6.82 18.78 1.07
N ASP A 120 6.28 19.77 0.35
CA ASP A 120 6.85 21.12 0.39
C ASP A 120 6.59 21.84 1.73
N ALA A 121 5.43 21.62 2.34
CA ALA A 121 5.05 22.27 3.59
C ALA A 121 5.71 21.64 4.83
N PHE A 122 5.81 20.31 4.87
CA PHE A 122 6.25 19.54 6.04
C PHE A 122 7.53 18.74 5.81
N GLY A 123 8.06 18.71 4.59
CA GLY A 123 9.30 17.99 4.27
C GLY A 123 10.53 18.64 4.85
N VAL A 124 11.55 17.81 5.07
CA VAL A 124 12.82 18.26 5.63
C VAL A 124 13.59 19.07 4.59
N LYS A 125 13.54 20.40 4.72
CA LYS A 125 14.36 21.34 3.94
C LYS A 125 15.77 21.48 4.53
N ASP A 126 16.38 20.40 4.99
CA ASP A 126 17.73 20.50 5.54
C ASP A 126 18.73 20.73 4.40
N ASN A 127 19.36 21.89 4.43
CA ASN A 127 20.52 22.19 3.61
C ASN A 127 21.59 21.12 3.88
N ILE A 128 22.20 20.58 2.81
CA ILE A 128 23.33 19.63 2.86
C ILE A 128 24.38 20.04 3.89
N THR A 129 24.67 21.33 4.01
CA THR A 129 25.65 21.87 4.98
C THR A 129 25.23 21.59 6.43
N LYS A 130 23.93 21.70 6.73
CA LYS A 130 23.36 21.44 8.06
C LYS A 130 23.38 19.94 8.37
N LEU A 131 23.08 19.09 7.39
CA LEU A 131 23.19 17.63 7.53
C LEU A 131 24.64 17.19 7.79
N GLN A 132 25.59 17.69 6.99
CA GLN A 132 27.01 17.39 7.17
C GLN A 132 27.52 17.84 8.54
N LYS A 133 27.09 19.02 9.00
CA LYS A 133 27.40 19.51 10.33
C LYS A 133 26.82 18.58 11.41
N ASN A 134 25.54 18.24 11.33
CA ASN A 134 24.90 17.35 12.31
C ASN A 134 25.56 15.97 12.37
N PHE A 135 25.96 15.42 11.22
CA PHE A 135 26.71 14.16 11.15
C PHE A 135 28.08 14.26 11.81
N SER A 136 28.81 15.36 11.56
CA SER A 136 30.17 15.57 12.07
C SER A 136 30.19 15.92 13.56
N ASP A 137 29.18 16.64 14.04
CA ASP A 137 29.05 17.07 15.44
C ASP A 137 28.55 15.92 16.34
N ARG A 138 28.05 14.83 15.75
CA ARG A 138 27.51 13.69 16.48
C ARG A 138 28.65 12.82 17.04
N VAL A 139 28.65 12.66 18.37
CA VAL A 139 29.59 11.81 19.11
C VAL A 139 28.83 10.75 19.90
N GLN A 140 29.33 9.52 19.96
CA GLN A 140 28.71 8.42 20.70
C GLN A 140 28.63 8.75 22.20
N LYS A 141 27.44 8.57 22.79
CA LYS A 141 27.22 8.83 24.22
C LYS A 141 27.77 7.68 25.08
N PRO A 142 28.17 7.94 26.35
CA PRO A 142 28.75 6.91 27.22
C PRO A 142 27.86 5.68 27.46
N ASN A 143 26.53 5.85 27.35
CA ASN A 143 25.51 4.84 27.58
C ASN A 143 24.84 4.34 26.28
N GLU A 144 25.36 4.73 25.13
CA GLU A 144 24.81 4.36 23.83
C GLU A 144 25.63 3.22 23.20
N SER A 145 24.94 2.18 22.74
CA SER A 145 25.60 1.08 22.04
C SER A 145 26.08 1.51 20.65
N LEU A 146 27.09 0.82 20.12
CA LEU A 146 27.59 1.09 18.77
C LEU A 146 26.48 0.94 17.71
N ARG A 147 25.55 0.00 17.92
CA ARG A 147 24.41 -0.23 17.03
C ARG A 147 23.46 0.97 17.03
N GLU A 148 23.07 1.47 18.20
CA GLU A 148 22.20 2.65 18.32
C GLU A 148 22.86 3.89 17.72
N TYR A 149 24.15 4.10 18.01
CA TYR A 149 24.92 5.18 17.42
C TYR A 149 24.92 5.12 15.89
N SER A 150 25.14 3.92 15.32
CA SER A 150 25.13 3.74 13.86
C SER A 150 23.76 4.04 13.24
N TYR A 151 22.67 3.69 13.90
CA TYR A 151 21.32 3.97 13.39
C TYR A 151 20.98 5.47 13.37
N VAL A 152 21.55 6.26 14.26
CA VAL A 152 21.30 7.71 14.32
C VAL A 152 22.10 8.48 13.26
N LEU A 153 23.17 7.88 12.72
CA LEU A 153 24.05 8.48 11.73
C LEU A 153 23.64 8.20 10.27
N ILE A 154 22.74 7.24 10.05
CA ILE A 154 22.24 6.81 8.73
C ILE A 154 20.90 7.48 8.48
#